data_AF-A0A3B7RTN2-F1
#
_entry.id   AF-A0A3B7RTN2-F1
#
_cell.length_a   1.000
_cell.length_b   1.000
_cell.length_c   1.000
_cell.angle_alpha   90.00
_cell.angle_beta   90.00
_cell.angle_gamma   90.00
#
_symmetry.space_group_name_H-M   'P 1'
#
loop_
_entity.id
_entity.type
_entity.pdbx_description
1 polymer ?
#
loop_
_entity_poly.entity_id
_entity_poly.type
_entity_poly.pdbx_seq_one_letter_code
_entity_poly.pdbx_strand_id
1 'polypeptide(L)'
;MSQQQSVPGIVFTNRNTPAARAELAERFKQFHAAFLRKTSCEEVLKVYARAFVEWSMNPNTEVYQMELLFDEIYHASKMEDAEEPRGKE
;
A
#
# COMPACT_ATOMS: atom_id res chain seq x y z
N MET A 1 25.21 3.54 44.16
CA MET A 1 24.55 2.31 43.70
C MET A 1 23.44 2.71 42.75
N SER A 2 23.69 2.68 41.45
CA SER A 2 22.73 3.11 40.44
C SER A 2 21.92 1.90 39.99
N GLN A 3 20.65 1.84 40.39
CA GLN A 3 19.73 0.82 39.89
C GLN A 3 19.42 1.15 38.42
N GLN A 4 19.94 0.34 37.50
CA GLN A 4 19.46 0.30 36.12
C GLN A 4 18.03 -0.24 36.12
N GLN A 5 17.07 0.65 35.87
CA GLN A 5 15.70 0.24 35.56
C GLN A 5 15.70 -0.37 34.15
N SER A 6 15.59 -1.70 34.07
CA SER A 6 15.33 -2.39 32.82
C SER A 6 13.92 -2.05 32.33
N VAL A 7 13.82 -1.33 31.22
CA VAL A 7 12.54 -0.99 30.59
C VAL A 7 11.91 -2.27 30.02
N PRO A 8 10.65 -2.59 30.34
CA PRO A 8 9.99 -3.81 29.85
C PRO A 8 9.92 -3.80 28.32
N GLY A 9 10.26 -4.96 27.74
CA GLY A 9 10.47 -5.18 26.32
C GLY A 9 9.46 -4.51 25.40
N ILE A 10 9.96 -3.65 24.52
CA ILE A 10 9.36 -3.41 23.22
C ILE A 10 9.45 -4.74 22.48
N VAL A 11 8.39 -5.53 22.56
CA VAL A 11 8.18 -6.64 21.64
C VAL A 11 8.06 -5.99 20.27
N PHE A 12 9.14 -6.00 19.50
CA PHE A 12 9.07 -5.84 18.05
C PHE A 12 8.27 -7.04 17.56
N THR A 13 6.93 -6.92 17.59
CA THR A 13 6.07 -7.91 16.98
C THR A 13 6.50 -7.99 15.53
N ASN A 14 6.97 -9.16 15.11
CA ASN A 14 7.30 -9.38 13.70
C ASN A 14 5.99 -9.26 12.92
N ARG A 15 5.65 -8.05 12.47
CA ARG A 15 4.38 -7.74 11.78
C ARG A 15 4.33 -8.32 10.37
N ASN A 16 5.36 -9.06 9.96
CA ASN A 16 5.42 -9.71 8.67
C ASN A 16 4.85 -11.14 8.71
N THR A 17 3.69 -11.33 9.36
CA THR A 17 2.97 -12.62 9.36
C THR A 17 1.92 -12.66 8.25
N PRO A 18 1.50 -13.85 7.79
CA PRO A 18 0.39 -13.99 6.84
C PRO A 18 -0.89 -13.29 7.32
N ALA A 19 -1.20 -13.38 8.62
CA ALA A 19 -2.37 -12.73 9.22
C ALA A 19 -2.27 -11.20 9.15
N ALA A 20 -1.13 -10.62 9.51
CA ALA A 20 -0.93 -9.17 9.44
C ALA A 20 -0.95 -8.65 7.99
N ARG A 21 -0.47 -9.44 7.02
CA ARG A 21 -0.58 -9.14 5.59
C ARG A 21 -2.02 -9.16 5.11
N ALA A 22 -2.81 -10.16 5.52
CA ALA A 22 -4.22 -10.25 5.19
C ALA A 22 -5.03 -9.10 5.79
N GLU A 23 -4.77 -8.75 7.05
CA GLU A 23 -5.39 -7.60 7.72
C GLU A 23 -5.05 -6.28 6.99
N LEU A 24 -3.80 -6.09 6.61
CA LEU A 24 -3.38 -4.91 5.85
C LEU A 24 -4.08 -4.83 4.49
N ALA A 25 -4.15 -5.94 3.76
CA ALA A 25 -4.85 -6.00 2.47
C ALA A 25 -6.34 -5.67 2.61
N GLU A 26 -7.00 -6.19 3.65
CA GLU A 26 -8.40 -5.89 3.93
C GLU A 26 -8.62 -4.42 4.28
N ARG A 27 -7.72 -3.81 5.06
CA ARG A 27 -7.77 -2.37 5.35
C ARG A 27 -7.66 -1.51 4.10
N PHE A 28 -6.80 -1.88 3.13
CA PHE A 28 -6.72 -1.18 1.85
C PHE A 28 -8.03 -1.26 1.06
N LYS A 29 -8.65 -2.45 0.99
CA LYS A 29 -9.95 -2.65 0.32
C LYS A 29 -11.05 -1.82 0.96
N GLN A 30 -11.13 -1.84 2.29
CA GLN A 30 -12.13 -1.07 3.04
C GLN A 30 -11.94 0.44 2.86
N PHE A 31 -10.70 0.92 2.90
CA PHE A 31 -10.39 2.33 2.63
C PHE A 31 -10.82 2.71 1.21
N HIS A 32 -10.44 1.92 0.20
CA HIS A 32 -10.79 2.16 -1.20
C HIS A 32 -12.32 2.25 -1.39
N ALA A 33 -13.05 1.25 -0.92
CA ALA A 33 -14.51 1.19 -1.01
C ALA A 33 -15.20 2.33 -0.22
N ALA A 34 -14.65 2.73 0.93
CA ALA A 34 -15.17 3.86 1.69
C ALA A 34 -14.94 5.20 0.98
N PHE A 35 -13.81 5.35 0.28
CA PHE A 35 -13.45 6.60 -0.40
C PHE A 35 -14.23 6.75 -1.72
N LEU A 36 -14.35 5.68 -2.53
CA LEU A 36 -15.17 5.67 -3.74
C LEU A 36 -16.65 5.99 -3.50
N ARG A 37 -17.18 5.70 -2.30
CA ARG A 37 -18.55 6.10 -1.93
C ARG A 37 -18.74 7.61 -1.81
N LYS A 38 -17.66 8.38 -1.70
CA LYS A 38 -17.67 9.83 -1.43
C LYS A 38 -17.06 10.67 -2.54
N THR A 39 -16.25 10.07 -3.42
CA THR A 39 -15.51 10.79 -4.45
C THR A 39 -15.35 9.96 -5.73
N SER A 40 -14.86 10.59 -6.80
CA SER A 40 -14.59 9.93 -8.08
C SER A 40 -13.33 9.05 -8.03
N CYS A 41 -13.22 8.12 -8.98
CA CYS A 41 -12.01 7.31 -9.16
C CYS A 41 -10.75 8.15 -9.36
N GLU A 42 -10.85 9.26 -10.11
CA GLU A 42 -9.72 10.17 -10.36
C GLU A 42 -9.16 10.76 -9.05
N GLU A 43 -10.03 11.19 -8.15
CA GLU A 43 -9.63 11.73 -6.85
C GLU A 43 -8.98 10.66 -5.96
N VAL A 44 -9.47 9.42 -6.03
CA VAL A 44 -8.85 8.28 -5.33
C VAL A 44 -7.44 8.02 -5.85
N LEU A 45 -7.26 8.04 -7.18
CA LEU A 45 -5.96 7.86 -7.81
C LEU A 45 -4.97 8.97 -7.44
N LYS A 46 -5.42 10.23 -7.37
CA LYS A 46 -4.58 11.35 -6.88
C LYS A 46 -4.08 11.12 -5.46
N VAL A 47 -4.95 10.63 -4.57
CA VAL A 47 -4.58 10.32 -3.18
C VAL A 47 -3.53 9.21 -3.13
N TYR A 48 -3.71 8.12 -3.87
CA TYR A 48 -2.72 7.04 -3.93
C TYR A 48 -1.39 7.50 -4.53
N ALA A 49 -1.42 8.22 -5.65
CA ALA A 49 -0.21 8.73 -6.31
C ALA A 49 0.59 9.63 -5.36
N ARG A 50 -0.08 10.55 -4.65
CA ARG A 50 0.56 11.39 -3.65
C ARG A 50 1.21 10.56 -2.54
N ALA A 51 0.50 9.57 -2.00
CA ALA A 51 1.03 8.72 -0.94
C ALA A 51 2.26 7.92 -1.40
N PHE A 52 2.26 7.39 -2.63
CA PHE A 52 3.42 6.66 -3.18
C PHE A 52 4.64 7.56 -3.40
N VAL A 53 4.44 8.79 -3.88
CA VAL A 53 5.53 9.76 -4.04
C VAL A 53 6.10 10.18 -2.67
N GLU A 54 5.24 10.46 -1.69
CA GLU A 54 5.71 10.78 -0.34
C GLU A 54 6.47 9.60 0.28
N TRP A 55 6.02 8.37 0.01
CA TRP A 55 6.65 7.16 0.54
C TRP A 55 7.99 6.84 -0.14
N SER A 56 8.13 7.09 -1.46
CA SER A 56 9.40 6.89 -2.18
C SER A 56 10.48 7.90 -1.81
N MET A 57 10.08 9.09 -1.35
CA MET A 57 11.00 10.13 -0.88
C MET A 57 11.39 9.97 0.59
N ASN A 58 10.79 9.02 1.32
CA ASN A 58 11.15 8.77 2.71
C ASN A 58 12.48 8.00 2.78
N PRO A 59 13.50 8.51 3.50
CA PRO A 59 14.84 7.92 3.53
C PRO A 59 14.90 6.54 4.22
N ASN A 60 13.84 6.14 4.93
CA ASN A 60 13.72 4.81 5.54
C ASN A 60 12.98 3.80 4.64
N THR A 61 12.49 4.24 3.50
CA THR A 61 11.87 3.35 2.52
C THR A 61 12.96 2.76 1.64
N GLU A 62 12.89 1.45 1.46
CA GLU A 62 13.80 0.73 0.58
C GLU A 62 13.36 0.98 -0.89
N VAL A 63 14.27 1.48 -1.71
CA VAL A 63 13.96 1.95 -3.08
C VAL A 63 13.51 0.79 -3.96
N TYR A 64 14.15 -0.38 -3.85
CA TYR A 64 13.82 -1.55 -4.65
C TYR A 64 12.38 -2.05 -4.39
N GLN A 65 11.89 -1.98 -3.15
CA GLN A 65 10.49 -2.28 -2.82
C GLN A 65 9.51 -1.30 -3.49
N MET A 66 9.89 -0.03 -3.65
CA MET A 66 9.08 0.96 -4.37
C MET A 66 9.10 0.73 -5.89
N GLU A 67 10.25 0.32 -6.45
CA GLU A 67 10.37 -0.08 -7.86
C GLU A 67 9.47 -1.28 -8.17
N LEU A 68 9.51 -2.33 -7.34
CA LEU A 68 8.63 -3.50 -7.49
C LEU A 68 7.14 -3.13 -7.45
N LEU A 69 6.75 -2.22 -6.55
CA LEU A 69 5.38 -1.74 -6.48
C LEU A 69 4.98 -0.96 -7.73
N PHE A 70 5.87 -0.11 -8.25
CA PHE A 70 5.62 0.64 -9.48
C PHE A 70 5.43 -0.30 -10.68
N ASP A 71 6.31 -1.30 -10.83
CA ASP A 71 6.22 -2.29 -11.90
C ASP A 71 4.91 -3.08 -11.83
N GLU A 72 4.46 -3.47 -10.63
CA GLU A 72 3.18 -4.16 -10.44
C GLU A 72 1.98 -3.28 -10.81
N ILE A 73 1.98 -1.99 -10.41
CA ILE A 73 0.93 -1.04 -10.79
C ILE A 73 0.89 -0.86 -12.32
N TYR A 74 2.06 -0.70 -12.94
CA TYR A 74 2.16 -0.55 -14.39
C TYR A 74 1.69 -1.80 -15.12
N HIS A 75 2.07 -2.99 -14.64
CA HIS A 75 1.61 -4.25 -15.21
C HIS A 75 0.08 -4.41 -15.06
N ALA A 76 -0.47 -4.13 -13.88
CA ALA A 76 -1.90 -4.19 -13.64
C ALA A 76 -2.68 -3.23 -14.55
N SER A 77 -2.21 -1.99 -14.75
CA SER A 77 -2.88 -1.04 -15.65
C SER A 77 -2.91 -1.54 -17.09
N LYS A 78 -1.86 -2.25 -17.54
CA LYS A 78 -1.83 -2.85 -18.89
C LYS A 78 -2.75 -4.03 -19.04
N MET A 79 -2.99 -4.79 -17.97
CA MET A 79 -3.97 -5.88 -17.99
C MET A 79 -5.40 -5.35 -18.06
N GLU A 80 -5.72 -4.30 -17.30
CA GLU A 80 -7.03 -3.65 -17.35
C GLU A 80 -7.30 -3.03 -18.73
N ASP A 81 -6.31 -2.36 -19.33
CA ASP A 81 -6.41 -1.83 -20.70
C ASP A 81 -6.59 -2.96 -21.75
N ALA A 82 -6.02 -4.15 -21.51
CA ALA A 82 -6.05 -5.27 -22.44
C ALA A 82 -7.32 -6.14 -22.35
N GLU A 83 -8.12 -6.00 -21.29
CA GLU A 83 -9.45 -6.64 -21.19
C GLU A 83 -10.54 -5.91 -21.98
N GLU A 84 -10.25 -4.72 -22.51
CA GLU A 84 -11.15 -3.92 -23.36
C GLU A 84 -10.96 -4.14 -24.89
N PRO A 85 -11.04 -5.39 -25.40
CA PRO A 85 -11.46 -5.55 -26.80
C PRO A 85 -12.43 -6.73 -27.00
N ARG A 86 -13.69 -6.61 -26.57
CA ARG A 86 -14.82 -7.38 -27.16
C ARG A 86 -16.15 -6.62 -27.13
N GLY A 87 -16.14 -5.43 -27.73
CA GLY A 87 -17.32 -4.90 -28.42
C GLY A 87 -17.12 -5.11 -29.92
N LYS A 88 -17.55 -6.26 -30.45
CA LYS A 88 -17.80 -6.38 -31.89
C LYS A 88 -19.32 -6.44 -32.07
N GLU A 89 -19.81 -5.34 -32.63
CA GLU A 89 -20.95 -5.15 -33.54
C GLU A 89 -22.12 -6.13 -33.47
#